data_AF-A0A838YV44-F1
#
_entry.id   AF-A0A838YV44-F1
#
_cell.length_a   1.000
_cell.length_b   1.000
_cell.length_c   1.000
_cell.angle_alpha   90.00
_cell.angle_beta   90.00
_cell.angle_gamma   90.00
#
_symmetry.space_group_name_H-M   'P 1'
#
loop_
_entity.id
_entity.type
_entity.pdbx_description
1 polymer ?
#
loop_
_entity_poly.entity_id
_entity_poly.type
_entity_poly.pdbx_seq_one_letter_code
_entity_poly.pdbx_strand_id
1 'polypeptide(L)'
;MKLNQLTDIPDYVYEGYVWLSDNDKPIVYKDVKFKPNEIKQNPFIVEGLLWAKKEGISIHIRHTGRYLIHKYDMNASDLSKDIKQYLPHKIEGIKKLKFKPVWKPETDPLCEGMEVLKMKALVFIGFVYENIK
;
A
#
# COMPACT_ATOMS: atom_id res chain seq x y z
N MET A 1 4.61 -8.53 -6.37
CA MET A 1 5.86 -8.41 -7.15
C MET A 1 6.75 -7.37 -6.49
N LYS A 2 8.03 -7.66 -6.26
CA LYS A 2 8.98 -6.69 -5.69
C LYS A 2 9.52 -5.79 -6.80
N LEU A 3 9.67 -4.50 -6.51
CA LEU A 3 10.36 -3.51 -7.34
C LEU A 3 11.70 -3.16 -6.69
N ASN A 4 12.68 -2.76 -7.48
CA ASN A 4 14.04 -2.53 -6.99
C ASN A 4 14.27 -1.07 -6.61
N GLN A 5 13.67 -0.13 -7.35
CA GLN A 5 13.87 1.30 -7.19
C GLN A 5 12.54 2.05 -7.24
N LEU A 6 12.50 3.27 -6.67
CA LEU A 6 11.29 4.11 -6.71
C LEU A 6 10.88 4.48 -8.13
N THR A 7 11.86 4.62 -9.04
CA THR A 7 11.65 4.90 -10.47
C THR A 7 11.02 3.75 -11.24
N ASP A 8 11.01 2.53 -10.68
CA ASP A 8 10.32 1.37 -11.27
C ASP A 8 8.81 1.40 -11.02
N ILE A 9 8.33 2.33 -10.18
CA ILE A 9 6.90 2.49 -9.90
C ILE A 9 6.21 3.02 -11.17
N PRO A 10 5.16 2.34 -11.66
CA PRO A 10 4.48 2.77 -12.88
C PRO A 10 3.91 4.20 -12.79
N ASP A 11 3.99 4.94 -13.89
CA ASP A 11 3.43 6.31 -14.00
C ASP A 11 1.89 6.27 -14.15
N TYR A 12 1.22 6.03 -13.04
CA TYR A 12 -0.25 6.06 -12.92
C TYR A 12 -0.73 7.21 -12.03
N VAL A 13 -2.04 7.36 -11.98
CA VAL A 13 -2.74 8.26 -11.07
C VAL A 13 -3.05 7.49 -9.78
N TYR A 14 -2.57 8.01 -8.65
CA TYR A 14 -2.66 7.33 -7.36
C TYR A 14 -3.48 8.13 -6.35
N GLU A 15 -4.29 7.40 -5.57
CA GLU A 15 -4.76 7.81 -4.26
C GLU A 15 -3.87 7.16 -3.20
N GLY A 16 -3.43 7.90 -2.18
CA GLY A 16 -2.55 7.33 -1.17
C GLY A 16 -1.79 8.36 -0.35
N TYR A 17 -0.72 7.92 0.28
CA TYR A 17 0.19 8.82 0.97
C TYR A 17 1.64 8.35 0.92
N VAL A 18 2.53 9.28 1.17
CA VAL A 18 3.96 9.06 1.37
C VAL A 18 4.41 9.86 2.58
N TRP A 19 5.12 9.21 3.50
CA TRP A 19 5.71 9.83 4.68
C TRP A 19 7.21 9.98 4.47
N LEU A 20 7.67 11.23 4.37
CA LEU A 20 9.09 11.58 4.27
C LEU A 20 9.77 11.64 5.64
N SER A 21 11.06 11.31 5.69
CA SER A 21 11.85 11.23 6.92
C SER A 21 11.99 12.54 7.69
N ASP A 22 11.81 13.69 7.04
CA ASP A 22 11.90 15.03 7.61
C ASP A 22 10.54 15.67 7.91
N ASN A 23 9.44 15.01 7.55
CA ASN A 23 8.10 15.54 7.74
C ASN A 23 7.42 14.92 8.97
N ASP A 24 6.73 15.75 9.77
CA ASP A 24 5.92 15.25 10.89
C ASP A 24 4.60 14.60 10.43
N LYS A 25 4.11 14.95 9.23
CA LYS A 25 2.85 14.45 8.66
C LYS A 25 3.08 13.86 7.25
N PRO A 26 2.32 12.83 6.86
CA PRO A 26 2.39 12.29 5.50
C PRO A 26 1.87 13.27 4.44
N ILE A 27 2.47 13.19 3.25
CA ILE A 27 1.99 13.86 2.04
C ILE A 27 0.90 12.99 1.43
N VAL A 28 -0.31 13.53 1.31
CA VAL A 28 -1.49 12.82 0.77
C VAL A 28 -1.62 13.06 -0.72
N TYR A 29 -1.82 11.99 -1.48
CA TYR A 29 -2.10 11.97 -2.90
C TYR A 29 -3.60 11.71 -3.10
N LYS A 30 -4.29 12.62 -3.81
CA LYS A 30 -5.71 12.52 -4.15
C LYS A 30 -5.86 12.49 -5.66
N ASP A 31 -5.80 11.30 -6.24
CA ASP A 31 -5.88 11.07 -7.69
C ASP A 31 -4.88 11.93 -8.48
N VAL A 32 -3.61 11.89 -8.08
CA VAL A 32 -2.50 12.59 -8.74
C VAL A 32 -1.35 11.63 -9.05
N LYS A 33 -0.49 12.00 -10.00
CA LYS A 33 0.69 11.21 -10.35
C LYS A 33 1.71 11.21 -9.22
N PHE A 34 2.26 10.03 -8.93
CA PHE A 34 3.42 9.91 -8.05
C PHE A 34 4.69 10.22 -8.84
N LYS A 35 5.54 11.11 -8.31
CA LYS A 35 6.75 11.57 -8.98
C LYS A 35 8.00 11.10 -8.21
N PRO A 36 8.49 9.87 -8.47
CA PRO A 36 9.63 9.32 -7.73
C PRO A 36 10.92 10.15 -7.91
N ASN A 37 11.07 10.83 -9.05
CA ASN A 37 12.26 11.64 -9.35
C ASN A 37 12.36 12.91 -8.49
N GLU A 38 11.27 13.36 -7.87
CA GLU A 38 11.28 14.52 -6.97
C GLU A 38 11.73 14.13 -5.55
N ILE A 39 11.82 12.82 -5.26
CA ILE A 39 12.27 12.30 -3.97
C ILE A 39 13.80 12.31 -3.94
N LYS A 40 14.37 13.11 -3.03
CA LYS A 40 15.82 13.19 -2.81
C LYS A 40 16.33 11.94 -2.08
N GLN A 41 17.66 11.80 -1.98
CA GLN A 41 18.26 10.79 -1.09
C GLN A 41 17.98 11.10 0.39
N ASN A 42 17.89 12.39 0.73
CA ASN A 42 17.44 12.90 2.02
C ASN A 42 16.65 14.21 1.75
N PRO A 43 15.37 14.29 2.12
CA PRO A 43 14.59 13.27 2.80
C PRO A 43 14.26 12.05 1.94
N PHE A 44 14.15 10.90 2.58
CA PHE A 44 13.73 9.63 1.97
C PHE A 44 12.32 9.26 2.43
N ILE A 45 11.67 8.34 1.72
CA ILE A 45 10.35 7.83 2.11
C ILE A 45 10.51 6.79 3.22
N VAL A 46 9.94 7.05 4.40
CA VAL A 46 9.88 6.06 5.50
C VAL A 46 8.82 5.01 5.21
N GLU A 47 7.64 5.47 4.80
CA GLU A 47 6.48 4.64 4.46
C GLU A 47 5.69 5.28 3.31
N GLY A 48 5.16 4.46 2.40
CA GLY A 48 4.21 4.93 1.40
C GLY A 48 3.20 3.85 1.03
N LEU A 49 1.95 4.26 0.84
CA LEU A 49 0.86 3.41 0.38
C LEU A 49 0.16 4.14 -0.75
N LEU A 50 0.26 3.62 -1.96
CA LEU A 50 -0.30 4.22 -3.18
C LEU A 50 -1.25 3.24 -3.85
N TRP A 51 -2.41 3.71 -4.29
CA TRP A 51 -3.45 2.92 -4.92
C TRP A 51 -3.88 3.56 -6.25
N ALA A 52 -3.55 2.88 -7.35
CA ALA A 52 -3.99 3.23 -8.69
C ALA A 52 -5.30 2.50 -8.98
N LYS A 53 -6.42 3.17 -8.70
CA LYS A 53 -7.76 2.58 -8.78
C LYS A 53 -8.13 2.10 -10.18
N LYS A 54 -7.72 2.83 -11.22
CA LYS A 54 -8.06 2.52 -12.61
C LYS A 54 -7.37 1.24 -13.08
N GLU A 55 -6.10 1.06 -12.72
CA GLU A 55 -5.28 -0.06 -13.12
C GLU A 55 -5.40 -1.25 -12.15
N GLY A 56 -5.98 -1.03 -10.96
CA GLY A 56 -6.07 -2.05 -9.93
C GLY A 56 -4.71 -2.36 -9.29
N ILE A 57 -3.79 -1.39 -9.24
CA ILE A 57 -2.43 -1.60 -8.74
C ILE A 57 -2.21 -0.88 -7.40
N SER A 58 -1.70 -1.62 -6.41
CA SER A 58 -1.29 -1.05 -5.13
C SER A 58 0.23 -1.12 -4.96
N ILE A 59 0.85 -0.04 -4.52
CA ILE A 59 2.30 0.07 -4.25
C ILE A 59 2.50 0.33 -2.77
N HIS A 60 3.27 -0.53 -2.14
CA HIS A 60 3.70 -0.38 -0.74
C HIS A 60 5.19 -0.08 -0.72
N ILE A 61 5.57 1.01 -0.08
CA ILE A 61 6.94 1.46 0.09
C ILE A 61 7.24 1.42 1.58
N ARG A 62 8.35 0.78 1.96
CA ARG A 62 8.88 0.82 3.33
C ARG A 62 10.39 0.96 3.29
N HIS A 63 10.94 1.75 4.19
CA HIS A 63 12.39 1.89 4.35
C HIS A 63 12.86 1.27 5.67
N THR A 64 13.68 0.22 5.57
CA THR A 64 14.27 -0.52 6.73
C THR A 64 15.78 -0.61 6.59
N GLY A 65 16.43 0.54 6.37
CA GLY A 65 17.84 0.64 5.95
C GLY A 65 18.04 0.54 4.44
N ARG A 66 17.06 -0.03 3.72
CA ARG A 66 16.91 0.03 2.26
C ARG A 66 15.43 0.08 1.89
N TYR A 67 15.13 0.51 0.66
CA TYR A 67 13.78 0.46 0.12
C TYR A 67 13.30 -0.98 -0.11
N LEU A 68 12.12 -1.27 0.42
CA LEU A 68 11.31 -2.43 0.11
C LEU A 68 10.05 -1.93 -0.59
N ILE A 69 9.94 -2.19 -1.89
CA ILE A 69 8.83 -1.70 -2.71
C ILE A 69 8.07 -2.90 -3.25
N HIS A 70 6.82 -3.05 -2.86
CA HIS A 70 5.96 -4.15 -3.26
C HIS A 70 4.81 -3.64 -4.12
N LYS A 71 4.70 -4.18 -5.33
CA LYS A 71 3.56 -4.03 -6.23
C LYS A 71 2.58 -5.17 -6.04
N TYR A 72 1.32 -4.85 -5.81
CA TYR A 72 0.21 -5.80 -5.76
C TYR A 72 -0.74 -5.52 -6.91
N ASP A 73 -1.08 -6.56 -7.66
CA ASP A 73 -2.09 -6.52 -8.70
C ASP A 73 -3.41 -7.03 -8.13
N MET A 74 -4.41 -6.16 -8.15
CA MET A 74 -5.71 -6.43 -7.57
C MET A 74 -6.73 -6.97 -8.58
N ASN A 75 -6.35 -7.13 -9.84
CA ASN A 75 -7.15 -7.84 -10.83
C ASN A 75 -6.87 -9.36 -10.81
N ALA A 76 -5.85 -9.78 -10.06
CA ALA A 76 -5.58 -11.19 -9.83
C ALA A 76 -6.72 -11.87 -9.04
N SER A 77 -7.05 -13.10 -9.43
CA SER A 77 -8.24 -13.85 -8.99
C SER A 77 -8.29 -14.21 -7.49
N ASP A 78 -7.19 -14.03 -6.74
CA ASP A 78 -6.99 -14.57 -5.39
C ASP A 78 -7.37 -13.61 -4.23
N LEU A 79 -8.20 -12.60 -4.49
CA LEU A 79 -8.47 -11.57 -3.50
C LEU A 79 -9.70 -11.87 -2.63
N SER A 80 -9.51 -11.88 -1.30
CA SER A 80 -10.62 -11.97 -0.34
C SER A 80 -11.63 -10.84 -0.53
N LYS A 81 -12.92 -11.10 -0.43
CA LYS A 81 -13.97 -10.06 -0.48
C LYS A 81 -13.92 -9.11 0.74
N ASP A 82 -13.16 -9.44 1.77
CA ASP A 82 -13.08 -8.67 3.00
C ASP A 82 -12.34 -7.35 2.82
N ILE A 83 -12.91 -6.28 3.41
CA ILE A 83 -12.25 -4.98 3.54
C ILE A 83 -11.99 -4.72 5.02
N LYS A 84 -10.72 -4.55 5.38
CA LYS A 84 -10.29 -4.09 6.71
C LYS A 84 -10.10 -2.58 6.67
N GLN A 85 -10.46 -1.92 7.77
CA GLN A 85 -10.33 -0.47 7.89
C GLN A 85 -9.57 -0.11 9.15
N TYR A 86 -8.60 0.80 9.05
CA TYR A 86 -7.77 1.24 10.18
C TYR A 86 -7.83 2.76 10.31
N LEU A 87 -7.71 3.26 11.55
CA LEU A 87 -7.58 4.68 11.79
C LEU A 87 -6.20 5.14 11.32
N PRO A 88 -6.11 6.20 10.50
CA PRO A 88 -4.83 6.75 10.11
C PRO A 88 -4.22 7.54 11.27
N HIS A 89 -2.89 7.55 11.32
CA HIS A 89 -2.14 8.39 12.25
C HIS A 89 -1.62 9.61 11.50
N LYS A 90 -1.92 10.83 12.00
CA LYS A 90 -1.44 12.11 11.46
C LYS A 90 -1.79 12.40 9.99
N ILE A 91 -2.85 11.78 9.44
CA ILE A 91 -3.36 12.09 8.09
C ILE A 91 -4.68 12.84 8.23
N GLU A 92 -4.69 14.12 7.87
CA GLU A 92 -5.87 14.99 7.97
C GLU A 92 -6.88 14.73 6.85
N GLY A 93 -8.18 14.87 7.17
CA GLY A 93 -9.28 14.70 6.22
C GLY A 93 -9.55 13.25 5.79
N ILE A 94 -8.81 12.29 6.35
CA ILE A 94 -9.00 10.86 6.12
C ILE A 94 -9.52 10.20 7.39
N LYS A 95 -10.73 9.63 7.32
CA LYS A 95 -11.36 8.94 8.43
C LYS A 95 -10.74 7.56 8.67
N LYS A 96 -10.52 6.80 7.59
CA LYS A 96 -9.98 5.44 7.64
C LYS A 96 -9.15 5.08 6.41
N LEU A 97 -8.15 4.24 6.60
CA LEU A 97 -7.40 3.55 5.54
C LEU A 97 -8.10 2.22 5.22
N LYS A 98 -8.30 1.90 3.93
CA LYS A 98 -8.92 0.64 3.50
C LYS A 98 -7.86 -0.34 3.02
N PHE A 99 -7.99 -1.59 3.45
CA PHE A 99 -7.12 -2.68 3.02
C PHE A 99 -7.90 -3.94 2.67
N LYS A 100 -7.35 -4.72 1.74
CA LYS A 100 -7.85 -6.03 1.33
C LYS A 100 -6.82 -7.10 1.70
N PRO A 101 -7.15 -8.05 2.58
CA PRO A 101 -6.27 -9.17 2.91
C PRO A 101 -6.08 -10.09 1.70
N VAL A 102 -4.86 -10.58 1.50
CA VAL A 102 -4.52 -11.62 0.53
C VAL A 102 -4.21 -12.89 1.30
N TRP A 103 -5.01 -13.92 1.06
CA TRP A 103 -4.87 -15.24 1.65
C TRP A 103 -4.47 -16.22 0.56
N LYS A 104 -3.50 -17.09 0.85
CA LYS A 104 -3.12 -18.17 -0.07
C LYS A 104 -3.19 -19.51 0.64
N PRO A 105 -3.68 -20.57 -0.02
CA PRO A 105 -3.56 -21.92 0.48
C PRO A 105 -2.08 -22.31 0.59
N GLU A 106 -1.70 -22.88 1.73
CA GLU A 106 -0.39 -23.47 1.96
C GLU A 106 -0.54 -24.72 2.81
N THR A 107 0.23 -25.75 2.49
CA THR A 107 0.36 -26.96 3.33
C THR A 107 0.91 -26.61 4.71
N ASP A 108 0.27 -27.10 5.76
CA ASP A 108 0.75 -26.93 7.13
C ASP A 108 1.07 -28.28 7.79
N PRO A 109 2.34 -28.54 8.15
CA PRO A 109 2.72 -29.74 8.88
C PRO A 109 2.03 -29.88 10.25
N LEU A 110 1.63 -28.76 10.88
CA LEU A 110 0.89 -28.76 12.14
C LEU A 110 -0.61 -29.07 11.95
N CYS A 111 -1.07 -29.16 10.70
CA CYS A 111 -2.40 -29.59 10.32
C CYS A 111 -2.33 -30.87 9.47
N GLU A 112 -1.44 -31.80 9.80
CA GLU A 112 -1.30 -33.09 9.09
C GLU A 112 -1.09 -32.94 7.57
N GLY A 113 -0.46 -31.83 7.14
CA GLY A 113 -0.25 -31.54 5.72
C GLY A 113 -1.50 -31.09 4.96
N MET A 114 -2.58 -30.71 5.65
CA MET A 114 -3.74 -30.09 5.02
C MET A 114 -3.40 -28.68 4.51
N GLU A 115 -4.08 -28.26 3.44
CA GLU A 115 -4.02 -26.88 2.97
C GLU A 115 -4.80 -25.96 3.91
N VAL A 116 -4.12 -24.92 4.41
CA VAL A 116 -4.73 -23.88 5.22
C VAL A 116 -4.49 -22.52 4.60
N LEU A 117 -5.43 -21.60 4.77
CA LEU A 117 -5.28 -20.23 4.30
C LEU A 117 -4.33 -19.47 5.21
N LYS A 118 -3.19 -19.03 4.67
CA LYS A 118 -2.25 -18.15 5.37
C LYS A 118 -2.28 -16.76 4.77
N MET A 119 -2.27 -15.75 5.65
CA MET A 119 -2.27 -14.35 5.22
C MET A 119 -0.90 -14.00 4.66
N LYS A 120 -0.85 -13.60 3.39
CA LYS A 120 0.38 -13.20 2.71
C LYS A 120 0.62 -11.70 2.70
N ALA A 121 -0.46 -10.92 2.61
CA ALA A 121 -0.37 -9.48 2.58
C ALA A 121 -1.68 -8.83 3.04
N LEU A 122 -1.58 -7.57 3.43
CA LEU A 122 -2.71 -6.68 3.66
C LEU A 122 -2.56 -5.51 2.70
N VAL A 123 -3.29 -5.52 1.59
CA VAL A 123 -3.05 -4.62 0.46
C VAL A 123 -3.90 -3.36 0.57
N PHE A 124 -3.29 -2.19 0.39
CA PHE A 124 -3.97 -0.90 0.51
C PHE A 124 -4.83 -0.63 -0.72
N ILE A 125 -6.08 -0.21 -0.51
CA ILE A 125 -7.07 0.03 -1.58
C ILE A 125 -7.76 1.39 -1.43
N GLY A 126 -7.04 2.37 -0.87
CA GLY A 126 -7.50 3.75 -0.80
C GLY A 126 -8.09 4.17 0.55
N PHE A 127 -8.78 5.31 0.54
CA PHE A 127 -9.25 5.98 1.76
C PHE A 127 -10.77 5.94 1.95
N VAL A 128 -11.20 6.18 3.19
CA VAL A 128 -12.51 6.72 3.54
C VAL A 128 -12.30 8.15 4.00
N TYR A 129 -12.83 9.12 3.26
CA TYR A 129 -12.72 10.53 3.59
C TYR A 129 -13.60 10.89 4.79
N GLU A 130 -13.21 11.92 5.53
CA GLU A 130 -14.11 12.55 6.50
C GLU A 130 -15.25 13.25 5.74
N ASN A 131 -16.49 13.12 6.23
CA ASN A 131 -17.59 13.89 5.70
C ASN A 131 -17.37 15.34 6.14
N ILE A 132 -16.98 16.21 5.21
CA ILE A 132 -17.00 17.65 5.43
C ILE A 132 -18.48 18.03 5.48
N LYS A 133 -18.94 18.46 6.67
CA LYS A 133 -20.24 19.11 6.82
C LYS A 133 -20.16 20.56 6.36
#